data_AF-A0A374DX81-F1
#
_entry.id   AF-A0A374DX81-F1
#
_cell.length_a   1.000
_cell.length_b   1.000
_cell.length_c   1.000
_cell.angle_alpha   90.00
_cell.angle_beta   90.00
_cell.angle_gamma   90.00
#
_symmetry.space_group_name_H-M   'P 1'
#
loop_
_entity.id
_entity.type
_entity.pdbx_description
1 polymer ?
#
loop_
_entity_poly.entity_id
_entity_poly.type
_entity_poly.pdbx_seq_one_letter_code
_entity_poly.pdbx_strand_id
1 'polypeptide(L)'
;MLNINMGNNEELFNACKPLMNYSWFVEKVRTLSKEMGIKEAVDIAITEMPESFAIKRFLRKNKSEVELLCITSFSERDEKCIHDEGFEEGVRGAVLIAR
;
A
#
# COMPACT_ATOMS: atom_id res chain seq x y z
N MET A 1 -11.64 0.49 14.36
CA MET A 1 -10.31 0.39 13.74
C MET A 1 -10.08 1.64 12.91
N LEU A 2 -8.90 2.26 12.99
CA LEU A 2 -8.57 3.48 12.24
C LEU A 2 -8.02 3.10 10.86
N ASN A 3 -8.62 3.66 9.80
CA ASN A 3 -8.20 3.45 8.42
C ASN A 3 -7.02 4.37 8.09
N ILE A 4 -5.83 3.82 7.86
CA ILE A 4 -4.59 4.56 7.58
C ILE A 4 -4.24 4.61 6.08
N ASN A 5 -5.19 4.31 5.20
CA ASN A 5 -5.00 4.46 3.77
C ASN A 5 -4.99 5.95 3.41
N MET A 6 -4.21 6.32 2.39
CA MET A 6 -4.08 7.71 1.96
C MET A 6 -5.45 8.29 1.56
N GLY A 7 -5.79 9.47 2.10
CA GLY A 7 -7.10 10.11 1.91
C GLY A 7 -8.15 9.79 2.99
N ASN A 8 -7.84 8.92 3.95
CA ASN A 8 -8.66 8.67 5.13
C ASN A 8 -7.99 9.24 6.40
N ASN A 9 -8.75 9.83 7.33
CA ASN A 9 -8.23 10.40 8.59
C ASN A 9 -7.17 11.51 8.41
N GLU A 10 -7.50 12.57 7.66
CA GLU A 10 -6.61 13.72 7.39
C GLU A 10 -6.04 14.38 8.67
N GLU A 11 -6.81 14.46 9.77
CA GLU A 11 -6.31 14.97 11.05
C GLU A 11 -5.16 14.13 11.62
N LEU A 12 -5.20 12.81 11.48
CA LEU A 12 -4.16 11.90 11.97
C LEU A 12 -2.87 12.04 11.15
N PHE A 13 -3.00 12.22 9.84
CA PHE A 13 -1.87 12.47 8.96
C PHE A 13 -1.23 13.84 9.18
N ASN A 14 -2.05 14.86 9.45
CA ASN A 14 -1.57 16.17 9.86
C ASN A 14 -0.85 16.12 11.22
N ALA A 15 -1.32 15.26 12.14
CA ALA A 15 -0.71 15.07 13.46
C ALA A 15 0.60 14.24 13.42
N CYS A 16 0.73 13.28 12.49
CA CYS A 16 1.87 12.36 12.43
C CYS A 16 2.50 12.29 11.03
N LYS A 17 3.44 13.20 10.76
CA LYS A 17 4.18 13.27 9.49
C LYS A 17 4.85 11.94 9.08
N PRO A 18 5.49 11.16 9.98
CA PRO A 18 6.05 9.87 9.60
C PRO A 18 5.00 8.86 9.11
N LEU A 19 3.80 8.86 9.72
CA LEU A 19 2.71 7.97 9.32
C LEU A 19 2.18 8.35 7.93
N MET A 20 2.02 9.65 7.65
CA MET A 20 1.64 10.13 6.33
C MET A 20 2.66 9.73 5.26
N ASN A 21 3.95 9.93 5.54
CA ASN A 21 5.02 9.54 4.62
C ASN A 21 5.00 8.02 4.34
N TYR A 22 4.71 7.22 5.36
CA TYR A 22 4.61 5.77 5.23
C TYR A 22 3.39 5.35 4.42
N SER A 23 2.22 5.95 4.65
CA SER A 23 1.03 5.66 3.84
C SER A 23 1.25 5.99 2.38
N TRP A 24 1.89 7.14 2.06
CA TRP A 24 2.28 7.46 0.69
C TRP A 24 3.19 6.38 0.07
N PHE A 25 4.18 5.89 0.84
CA PHE A 25 5.08 4.83 0.39
C PHE A 25 4.32 3.55 0.04
N VAL A 26 3.43 3.10 0.93
CA VAL A 26 2.63 1.88 0.73
C VAL A 26 1.74 2.00 -0.52
N GLU A 27 1.06 3.13 -0.71
CA GLU A 27 0.23 3.39 -1.89
C GLU A 27 1.05 3.36 -3.19
N LYS A 28 2.24 3.96 -3.16
CA LYS A 28 3.14 4.03 -4.32
C LYS A 28 3.67 2.64 -4.70
N VAL A 29 4.15 1.86 -3.74
CA VAL A 29 4.60 0.47 -3.97
C VAL A 29 3.46 -0.37 -4.52
N ARG A 30 2.25 -0.26 -3.94
CA ARG A 30 1.08 -1.05 -4.35
C ARG A 30 0.56 -0.68 -5.74
N THR A 31 0.74 0.56 -6.17
CA THR A 31 0.41 0.99 -7.54
C THR A 31 1.44 0.45 -8.53
N LEU A 32 2.72 0.63 -8.25
CA LEU A 32 3.81 0.18 -9.13
C LEU A 32 3.83 -1.35 -9.27
N SER A 33 3.59 -2.09 -8.18
CA SER A 33 3.63 -3.55 -8.18
C SER A 33 2.57 -4.22 -9.07
N LYS A 34 1.58 -3.46 -9.56
CA LYS A 34 0.60 -3.95 -10.56
C LYS A 34 1.21 -4.09 -11.95
N GLU A 35 2.26 -3.33 -12.25
CA GLU A 35 2.90 -3.27 -13.56
C GLU A 35 4.31 -3.90 -13.55
N MET A 36 4.94 -4.02 -12.38
CA MET A 36 6.31 -4.51 -12.22
C MET A 36 6.51 -5.35 -10.95
N GLY A 37 7.70 -5.94 -10.79
CA GLY A 37 8.01 -6.75 -9.61
C GLY A 37 8.08 -5.92 -8.32
N ILE A 38 7.71 -6.51 -7.18
CA ILE A 38 7.68 -5.82 -5.88
C ILE A 38 9.03 -5.17 -5.52
N LYS A 39 10.15 -5.84 -5.81
CA LYS A 39 11.49 -5.26 -5.56
C LYS A 39 11.72 -3.98 -6.35
N GLU A 40 11.35 -3.98 -7.62
CA GLU A 40 11.47 -2.83 -8.51
C GLU A 40 10.53 -1.70 -8.06
N ALA A 41 9.29 -2.05 -7.70
CA ALA A 41 8.32 -1.11 -7.15
C ALA A 41 8.81 -0.42 -5.86
N VAL A 42 9.43 -1.18 -4.95
CA VAL A 42 10.02 -0.63 -3.71
C VAL A 42 11.17 0.31 -4.01
N ASP A 43 12.07 -0.05 -4.94
CA ASP A 43 13.20 0.80 -5.30
C ASP A 43 12.76 2.13 -5.92
N ILE A 44 11.82 2.09 -6.87
CA ILE A 44 11.27 3.29 -7.49
C ILE A 44 10.52 4.12 -6.45
N ALA A 45 9.73 3.51 -5.57
CA ALA A 45 9.00 4.24 -4.53
C ALA A 45 9.94 4.97 -3.55
N ILE A 46 11.05 4.36 -3.14
CA ILE A 46 12.06 5.01 -2.29
C ILE A 46 12.80 6.10 -3.07
N THR A 47 13.10 5.88 -4.35
CA THR A 47 13.81 6.84 -5.21
C THR A 47 12.97 8.11 -5.42
N GLU A 48 11.71 7.95 -5.81
CA GLU A 48 10.76 9.04 -6.07
C GLU A 48 10.22 9.70 -4.79
N MET A 49 10.46 9.10 -3.62
CA MET A 49 10.05 9.69 -2.35
C MET A 49 10.64 11.10 -2.17
N PRO A 50 9.86 12.11 -1.78
CA PRO A 50 10.39 13.46 -1.53
C PRO A 50 11.51 13.45 -0.48
N GLU A 51 12.57 14.23 -0.69
CA GLU A 51 13.67 14.36 0.30
C GLU A 51 13.20 14.93 1.65
N SER A 52 12.08 15.67 1.66
CA SER A 52 11.44 16.18 2.88
C SER A 52 10.79 15.09 3.73
N PHE A 53 10.59 13.87 3.20
CA PHE A 53 9.99 12.78 3.96
C PHE A 53 10.99 12.25 4.99
N ALA A 54 10.66 12.45 6.27
CA ALA A 54 11.49 12.04 7.41
C ALA A 54 11.88 10.55 7.39
N ILE A 55 11.10 9.68 6.74
CA ILE A 55 11.36 8.23 6.68
C ILE A 55 12.25 7.81 5.52
N LYS A 56 12.47 8.66 4.50
CA LYS A 56 13.20 8.28 3.26
C LYS A 56 14.56 7.69 3.56
N ARG A 57 15.34 8.39 4.40
CA ARG A 57 16.68 7.97 4.80
C ARG A 57 16.68 6.63 5.55
N PHE A 58 15.65 6.38 6.36
CA PHE A 58 15.50 5.12 7.07
C PHE A 58 15.19 3.97 6.11
N LEU A 59 14.21 4.15 5.22
CA LEU A 59 13.85 3.15 4.21
C LEU A 59 15.02 2.84 3.27
N ARG A 60 15.75 3.86 2.82
CA ARG A 60 16.92 3.69 1.95
C ARG A 60 18.04 2.91 2.64
N LYS A 61 18.28 3.17 3.95
CA LYS A 61 19.32 2.48 4.72
C LYS A 61 18.99 0.99 4.92
N ASN A 62 17.72 0.67 5.11
CA ASN A 62 17.25 -0.70 5.38
C ASN A 62 16.55 -1.34 4.15
N LYS A 63 16.94 -0.94 2.94
CA LYS A 63 16.24 -1.31 1.69
C LYS A 63 15.99 -2.81 1.56
N SER A 64 16.98 -3.65 1.86
CA SER A 64 16.84 -5.11 1.76
C SER A 64 15.77 -5.69 2.70
N GLU A 65 15.64 -5.14 3.92
CA GLU A 65 14.60 -5.55 4.87
C GLU A 65 13.21 -5.07 4.42
N VAL A 66 13.14 -3.84 3.91
CA VAL A 66 11.90 -3.25 3.39
C VAL A 66 11.41 -4.04 2.17
N GLU A 67 12.30 -4.42 1.26
CA GLU A 67 11.97 -5.28 0.12
C GLU A 67 11.42 -6.63 0.57
N LEU A 68 12.10 -7.29 1.51
CA LEU A 68 11.65 -8.58 2.04
C LEU A 68 10.27 -8.46 2.69
N LEU A 69 10.07 -7.44 3.53
CA LEU A 69 8.79 -7.16 4.19
C LEU A 69 7.68 -6.93 3.16
N CYS A 70 7.94 -6.14 2.11
CA CYS A 70 6.96 -5.88 1.07
C CYS A 70 6.64 -7.15 0.27
N ILE A 71 7.63 -7.96 -0.09
CA ILE A 71 7.42 -9.22 -0.80
C ILE A 71 6.47 -10.11 -0.02
N THR A 72 6.76 -10.36 1.27
CA THR A 72 5.92 -11.24 2.10
C THR A 72 4.53 -10.65 2.32
N SER A 73 4.43 -9.33 2.53
CA SER A 73 3.16 -8.68 2.88
C SER A 73 2.20 -8.51 1.69
N PHE A 74 2.72 -8.31 0.48
CA PHE A 74 1.89 -8.13 -0.72
C PHE A 74 1.57 -9.46 -1.38
N SER A 75 2.47 -10.45 -1.35
CA SER A 75 2.15 -11.80 -1.85
C SER A 75 1.02 -12.47 -1.05
N GLU A 76 0.99 -12.26 0.28
CA GLU A 76 -0.06 -12.81 1.16
C GLU A 76 -1.39 -12.04 1.08
N ARG A 77 -1.38 -10.77 0.63
CA ARG A 77 -2.59 -9.95 0.52
C ARG A 77 -3.31 -10.12 -0.81
N ASP A 78 -2.61 -10.42 -1.89
CA ASP A 78 -3.27 -10.66 -3.18
C ASP A 78 -4.26 -11.84 -3.07
N GLU A 79 -3.94 -12.92 -2.36
CA GLU A 79 -4.88 -14.03 -2.13
C GLU A 79 -6.15 -13.61 -1.36
N LYS A 80 -6.05 -12.69 -0.39
CA LYS A 80 -7.19 -12.24 0.40
C LYS A 80 -8.03 -11.17 -0.29
N CYS A 81 -7.40 -10.23 -0.99
CA CYS A 81 -8.12 -9.20 -1.75
C CYS A 81 -8.89 -9.79 -2.93
N ILE A 82 -8.34 -10.80 -3.64
CA ILE A 82 -9.09 -11.50 -4.71
C ILE A 82 -10.33 -12.21 -4.15
N HIS A 83 -10.21 -12.81 -2.95
CA HIS A 83 -11.33 -13.50 -2.30
C HIS A 83 -12.42 -12.53 -1.82
N ASP A 84 -12.03 -11.38 -1.24
CA ASP A 84 -12.98 -10.39 -0.73
C ASP A 84 -13.64 -9.58 -1.86
N GLU A 85 -12.89 -9.20 -2.90
CA GLU A 85 -13.45 -8.52 -4.09
C GLU A 85 -14.37 -9.46 -4.88
N GLY A 86 -13.99 -10.73 -5.09
CA GLY A 86 -14.84 -11.73 -5.74
C GLY A 86 -16.11 -12.05 -4.96
N PHE A 87 -16.04 -12.03 -3.62
CA PHE A 87 -17.21 -12.19 -2.76
C PHE A 87 -18.15 -10.97 -2.85
N GLU A 88 -17.62 -9.75 -2.75
CA GLU A 88 -18.45 -8.55 -2.88
C GLU A 88 -19.07 -8.40 -4.28
N GLU A 89 -18.32 -8.70 -5.33
CA GLU A 89 -18.82 -8.64 -6.71
C GLU A 89 -19.85 -9.74 -6.98
N GLY A 90 -19.66 -10.94 -6.43
CA GLY A 90 -20.66 -12.02 -6.45
C GLY A 90 -21.95 -11.66 -5.71
N VAL A 91 -21.87 -11.01 -4.54
CA VAL A 91 -23.03 -10.54 -3.78
C VAL A 91 -23.75 -9.41 -4.52
N ARG A 92 -23.03 -8.43 -5.07
CA ARG A 92 -23.61 -7.35 -5.89
C ARG A 92 -24.29 -7.90 -7.15
N GLY A 93 -23.65 -8.85 -7.84
CA GLY A 93 -24.20 -9.51 -9.01
C GLY A 93 -25.45 -10.33 -8.72
N ALA A 94 -25.47 -11.11 -7.62
CA ALA A 94 -26.63 -11.88 -7.21
C ALA A 94 -27.84 -10.99 -6.85
N VAL A 95 -27.60 -9.85 -6.21
CA VAL A 95 -28.65 -8.87 -5.88
C VAL A 95 -29.23 -8.19 -7.13
N LEU A 96 -28.41 -7.97 -8.17
CA LEU A 96 -28.84 -7.40 -9.44
C LEU A 96 -29.65 -8.38 -10.31
N ILE A 97 -29.36 -9.69 -10.23
CA ILE A 97 -30.06 -10.73 -10.99
C ILE A 97 -31.40 -11.11 -10.32
N ALA A 98 -31.57 -10.84 -9.03
CA ALA A 98 -32.77 -11.17 -8.26
C ALA A 98 -33.86 -10.06 -8.26
N ARG A 99 -33.83 -9.12 -9.21
CA ARG A 99 -34.81 -8.02 -9.36
C ARG A 99 -35.57 -8.08 -10.67
#